data_AF-A0A2S2QT75-F1
#
_entry.id   AF-A0A2S2QT75-F1
#
_cell.length_a   1.000
_cell.length_b   1.000
_cell.length_c   1.000
_cell.angle_alpha   90.00
_cell.angle_beta   90.00
_cell.angle_gamma   90.00
#
_symmetry.space_group_name_H-M   'P 1'
#
loop_
_entity.id
_entity.type
_entity.pdbx_description
1 polymer ?
#
loop_
_entity_poly.entity_id
_entity_poly.type
_entity_poly.pdbx_seq_one_letter_code
_entity_poly.pdbx_strand_id
1 'polypeptide(L)'
;GQLQTSQVFPYPDVLNDEQTETLTSLVDPVTKFFKEVNNPLKNDELETVEPKTLEGLWDMGTFSLQVPQDLGGLGLSNTQYARMVEIVGAHDLAVGIVLGAHQSIGFKVRIQSTSSIHFYYFFY
;
A
#
# COMPACT_ATOMS: atom_id res chain seq x y z
N GLY A 1 -8.48 38.07 7.09
CA GLY A 1 -8.08 36.67 6.84
C GLY A 1 -6.73 36.68 6.15
N GLN A 2 -5.80 35.82 6.57
CA GLN A 2 -4.53 35.62 5.89
C GLN A 2 -4.65 34.37 5.01
N LEU A 3 -4.25 34.48 3.74
CA LEU A 3 -4.26 33.37 2.79
C LEU A 3 -2.83 32.80 2.73
N GLN A 4 -2.61 31.57 3.20
CA GLN A 4 -1.34 30.86 3.01
C GLN A 4 -1.43 29.94 1.80
N THR A 5 -0.74 30.29 0.73
CA THR A 5 -0.81 29.60 -0.56
C THR A 5 0.37 28.66 -0.83
N SER A 6 1.41 28.70 0.01
CA SER A 6 2.68 28.00 -0.20
C SER A 6 2.56 26.47 -0.33
N GLN A 7 1.53 25.86 0.24
CA GLN A 7 1.27 24.41 0.16
C GLN A 7 0.08 24.06 -0.75
N VAL A 8 -0.52 25.04 -1.41
CA VAL A 8 -1.80 24.88 -2.13
C VAL A 8 -1.66 25.21 -3.61
N PHE A 9 -0.85 26.22 -3.98
CA PHE A 9 -0.72 26.71 -5.35
C PHE A 9 0.73 26.81 -5.82
N PRO A 10 1.08 26.29 -7.00
CA PRO A 10 0.27 25.39 -7.85
C PRO A 10 0.02 24.03 -7.16
N TYR A 11 -0.92 23.22 -7.70
CA TYR A 11 -1.13 21.87 -7.17
C TYR A 11 0.21 21.12 -7.21
N PRO A 12 0.64 20.49 -6.10
CA PRO A 12 1.97 19.93 -6.01
C PRO A 12 2.09 18.72 -6.92
N ASP A 13 3.05 18.79 -7.84
CA ASP A 13 3.56 17.62 -8.56
C ASP A 13 4.85 17.18 -7.88
N VAL A 14 4.80 16.01 -7.24
CA VAL A 14 5.85 15.53 -6.33
C VAL A 14 6.57 14.30 -6.84
N LEU A 15 6.14 13.74 -7.97
CA LEU A 15 6.73 12.54 -8.55
C LEU A 15 7.73 12.94 -9.63
N ASN A 16 8.89 12.30 -9.63
CA ASN A 16 9.78 12.33 -10.78
C ASN A 16 9.40 11.25 -11.81
N ASP A 17 10.03 11.28 -12.99
CA ASP A 17 9.71 10.36 -14.08
C ASP A 17 9.90 8.88 -13.69
N GLU A 18 10.99 8.58 -12.96
CA GLU A 18 11.31 7.22 -12.48
C GLU A 18 10.27 6.70 -11.48
N GLN A 19 9.82 7.55 -10.56
CA GLN A 19 8.76 7.23 -9.61
C GLN A 19 7.42 7.01 -10.31
N THR A 20 7.14 7.76 -11.37
CA THR A 20 5.93 7.61 -12.17
C THR A 20 5.95 6.31 -12.96
N GLU A 21 7.08 5.95 -13.55
CA GLU A 21 7.26 4.68 -14.26
C GLU A 21 7.14 3.48 -13.33
N THR A 22 7.78 3.56 -12.15
CA THR A 22 7.68 2.54 -11.09
C THR A 22 6.23 2.35 -10.66
N LEU A 23 5.52 3.45 -10.42
CA LEU A 23 4.11 3.39 -10.04
C LEU A 23 3.26 2.74 -11.13
N THR A 24 3.43 3.15 -12.38
CA THR A 24 2.67 2.61 -13.52
C THR A 24 2.89 1.11 -13.66
N SER A 25 4.13 0.65 -13.49
CA SER A 25 4.51 -0.77 -13.54
C SER A 25 3.89 -1.61 -12.41
N LEU A 26 3.57 -1.01 -11.27
CA LEU A 26 2.91 -1.67 -10.13
C LEU A 26 1.38 -1.61 -10.20
N VAL A 27 0.82 -0.56 -10.80
CA VAL A 27 -0.63 -0.34 -10.90
C VAL A 27 -1.29 -1.46 -11.71
N ASP A 28 -0.73 -1.82 -12.85
CA ASP A 28 -1.28 -2.85 -13.74
C ASP A 28 -1.38 -4.23 -13.10
N PRO A 29 -0.30 -4.82 -12.53
CA PRO A 29 -0.36 -6.13 -11.91
C PRO A 29 -1.28 -6.16 -10.68
N VAL A 30 -1.28 -5.10 -9.85
CA VAL A 30 -2.16 -5.04 -8.68
C VAL A 30 -3.63 -4.94 -9.12
N THR A 31 -3.94 -4.10 -10.11
CA THR A 31 -5.30 -4.01 -10.66
C THR A 31 -5.75 -5.36 -11.25
N LYS A 32 -4.86 -6.06 -11.94
CA LYS A 32 -5.15 -7.39 -12.50
C LYS A 32 -5.40 -8.42 -11.39
N PHE A 33 -4.59 -8.42 -10.34
CA PHE A 33 -4.77 -9.29 -9.19
C PHE A 33 -6.15 -9.11 -8.54
N PHE A 34 -6.59 -7.87 -8.32
CA PHE A 34 -7.91 -7.61 -7.75
C PHE A 34 -9.08 -8.01 -8.66
N LYS A 35 -8.85 -8.08 -9.98
CA LYS A 35 -9.87 -8.52 -10.95
C LYS A 35 -9.94 -10.03 -11.11
N GLU A 36 -8.80 -10.70 -11.07
CA GLU A 36 -8.69 -12.13 -11.42
C GLU A 36 -8.60 -13.05 -10.20
N VAL A 37 -8.06 -12.56 -9.09
CA VAL A 37 -7.78 -13.37 -7.89
C VAL A 37 -8.67 -12.97 -6.73
N ASN A 38 -8.79 -11.67 -6.43
CA ASN A 38 -9.63 -11.23 -5.33
C ASN A 38 -11.12 -11.38 -5.66
N ASN A 39 -11.90 -11.85 -4.69
CA ASN A 39 -13.36 -11.89 -4.78
C ASN A 39 -13.96 -11.17 -3.56
N PRO A 40 -14.39 -9.91 -3.70
CA PRO A 40 -14.89 -9.12 -2.57
C PRO A 40 -16.19 -9.69 -1.98
N LEU A 41 -17.06 -10.28 -2.81
CA LEU A 41 -18.30 -10.89 -2.31
C LEU A 41 -18.01 -12.11 -1.44
N LYS A 42 -17.01 -12.91 -1.83
CA LYS A 42 -16.63 -14.08 -1.06
C LYS A 42 -15.92 -13.71 0.25
N ASN A 43 -15.12 -12.64 0.24
CA ASN A 43 -14.52 -12.11 1.47
C ASN A 43 -15.59 -11.62 2.46
N ASP A 44 -16.65 -10.97 1.96
CA ASP A 44 -17.79 -10.51 2.77
C ASP A 44 -18.57 -11.70 3.35
N GLU A 45 -18.90 -12.71 2.54
CA GLU A 45 -19.58 -13.94 2.98
C GLU A 45 -18.79 -14.73 4.04
N LEU A 46 -17.46 -14.73 3.94
CA LEU A 46 -16.58 -15.43 4.87
C LEU A 46 -16.28 -14.62 6.13
N GLU A 47 -16.65 -13.33 6.18
CA GLU A 47 -16.24 -12.35 7.19
C GLU A 47 -14.70 -12.27 7.37
N THR A 48 -13.95 -12.75 6.37
CA THR A 48 -12.48 -12.79 6.38
C THR A 48 -11.95 -12.78 4.96
N VAL A 49 -10.73 -12.26 4.79
CA VAL A 49 -10.05 -12.27 3.48
C VAL A 49 -9.60 -13.68 3.16
N GLU A 50 -9.90 -14.15 1.94
CA GLU A 50 -9.48 -15.48 1.50
C GLU A 50 -7.95 -15.68 1.65
N PRO A 51 -7.48 -16.82 2.18
CA PRO A 51 -6.04 -17.09 2.35
C PRO A 51 -5.25 -16.94 1.06
N LYS A 52 -5.82 -17.35 -0.08
CA LYS A 52 -5.22 -17.21 -1.41
C LYS A 52 -5.00 -15.74 -1.80
N THR A 53 -5.94 -14.87 -1.42
CA THR A 53 -5.81 -13.42 -1.64
C THR A 53 -4.71 -12.85 -0.75
N LEU A 54 -4.64 -13.26 0.52
CA LEU A 54 -3.59 -12.83 1.45
C LEU A 54 -2.19 -13.26 0.99
N GLU A 55 -2.02 -14.52 0.57
CA GLU A 55 -0.76 -15.04 0.04
C GLU A 55 -0.34 -14.28 -1.23
N GLY A 56 -1.27 -14.05 -2.16
CA GLY A 56 -0.95 -13.28 -3.36
C GLY A 56 -0.58 -11.82 -3.07
N LEU A 57 -1.23 -11.19 -2.09
CA LEU A 57 -0.88 -9.85 -1.62
C LEU A 57 0.51 -9.81 -0.96
N TRP A 58 0.88 -10.89 -0.25
CA TRP A 58 2.20 -11.08 0.34
C TRP A 58 3.28 -11.20 -0.73
N ASP A 59 3.07 -12.06 -1.72
CA ASP A 59 4.02 -12.29 -2.82
C ASP A 59 4.24 -11.05 -3.69
N MET A 60 3.21 -10.22 -3.84
CA MET A 60 3.31 -8.92 -4.54
C MET A 60 4.00 -7.83 -3.71
N GLY A 61 4.32 -8.07 -2.44
CA GLY A 61 4.95 -7.08 -1.57
C GLY A 61 4.02 -5.93 -1.16
N THR A 62 2.69 -6.10 -1.28
CA THR A 62 1.72 -5.05 -0.91
C THR A 62 1.71 -4.74 0.59
N PHE A 63 2.23 -5.66 1.41
CA PHE A 63 2.46 -5.49 2.85
C PHE A 63 3.72 -4.69 3.18
N SER A 64 4.52 -4.21 2.22
CA SER A 64 5.73 -3.43 2.50
C SER A 64 5.93 -2.25 1.54
N LEU A 65 4.81 -1.68 1.05
CA LEU A 65 4.80 -0.61 0.04
C LEU A 65 5.65 0.61 0.43
N GLN A 66 5.56 1.09 1.67
CA GLN A 66 6.31 2.28 2.13
C GLN A 66 7.66 1.94 2.78
N VAL A 67 8.01 0.66 2.91
CA VAL A 67 9.25 0.25 3.57
C VAL A 67 10.43 0.51 2.62
N PRO A 68 11.55 1.07 3.09
CA PRO A 68 12.75 1.26 2.27
C PRO A 68 13.23 -0.04 1.59
N GLN A 69 13.79 0.08 0.38
CA GLN A 69 14.22 -1.08 -0.42
C GLN A 69 15.37 -1.86 0.24
N ASP A 70 16.26 -1.18 0.96
CA ASP A 70 17.35 -1.78 1.76
C ASP A 70 16.85 -2.64 2.93
N LEU A 71 15.59 -2.45 3.33
CA LEU A 71 14.91 -3.25 4.35
C LEU A 71 13.94 -4.29 3.76
N GLY A 72 13.97 -4.51 2.43
CA GLY A 72 13.10 -5.50 1.77
C GLY A 72 11.69 -4.99 1.43
N GLY A 73 11.51 -3.67 1.36
CA GLY A 73 10.26 -3.05 0.90
C GLY A 73 10.31 -2.53 -0.53
N LEU A 74 9.23 -1.86 -0.95
CA LEU A 74 9.12 -1.26 -2.29
C LEU A 74 9.58 0.20 -2.34
N GLY A 75 9.73 0.87 -1.19
CA GLY A 75 10.26 2.23 -1.08
C GLY A 75 9.36 3.32 -1.64
N LEU A 76 8.03 3.09 -1.71
CA LEU A 76 7.10 4.03 -2.33
C LEU A 76 6.92 5.30 -1.49
N SER A 77 6.86 6.44 -2.19
CA SER A 77 6.47 7.73 -1.62
C SER A 77 5.00 7.72 -1.16
N ASN A 78 4.62 8.68 -0.31
CA ASN A 78 3.23 8.81 0.15
C ASN A 78 2.24 8.96 -1.01
N THR A 79 2.62 9.65 -2.10
CA THR A 79 1.76 9.83 -3.27
C THR A 79 1.58 8.53 -4.05
N GLN A 80 2.65 7.76 -4.24
CA GLN A 80 2.57 6.44 -4.87
C GLN A 80 1.74 5.48 -4.01
N TYR A 81 1.97 5.46 -2.70
CA TYR A 81 1.17 4.67 -1.76
C TYR A 81 -0.32 5.04 -1.81
N ALA A 82 -0.65 6.34 -1.84
CA ALA A 82 -2.02 6.80 -1.95
C ALA A 82 -2.72 6.26 -3.21
N ARG A 83 -2.01 6.25 -4.35
CA ARG A 83 -2.55 5.68 -5.59
C ARG A 83 -2.79 4.17 -5.50
N MET A 84 -1.90 3.43 -4.84
CA MET A 84 -2.09 1.99 -4.63
C MET A 84 -3.27 1.69 -3.70
N VAL A 85 -3.42 2.45 -2.62
CA VAL A 85 -4.54 2.31 -1.69
C VAL A 85 -5.87 2.65 -2.36
N GLU A 86 -5.90 3.63 -3.27
CA GLU A 86 -7.09 3.95 -4.05
C GLU A 86 -7.56 2.76 -4.89
N ILE A 87 -6.63 2.05 -5.55
CA ILE A 87 -6.94 0.85 -6.34
C ILE A 87 -7.50 -0.24 -5.44
N VAL A 88 -6.84 -0.53 -4.33
CA VAL A 88 -7.31 -1.53 -3.36
C VAL A 88 -8.71 -1.18 -2.88
N GLY A 89 -8.95 0.06 -2.45
CA GLY A 89 -10.23 0.51 -1.93
C GLY A 89 -11.35 0.53 -2.97
N ALA A 90 -11.02 0.74 -4.24
CA ALA A 90 -11.99 0.66 -5.34
C ALA A 90 -12.48 -0.78 -5.59
N HIS A 91 -11.66 -1.79 -5.28
CA HIS A 91 -11.98 -3.19 -5.48
C HIS A 91 -12.55 -3.87 -4.23
N ASP A 92 -11.93 -3.62 -3.08
CA ASP A 92 -12.29 -4.27 -1.81
C ASP A 92 -11.80 -3.46 -0.60
N LEU A 93 -12.75 -2.81 0.09
CA LEU A 93 -12.45 -2.02 1.27
C LEU A 93 -11.99 -2.88 2.46
N ALA A 94 -12.46 -4.13 2.58
CA ALA A 94 -12.05 -5.02 3.67
C ALA A 94 -10.56 -5.36 3.57
N VAL A 95 -10.10 -5.69 2.36
CA VAL A 95 -8.67 -5.87 2.07
C VAL A 95 -7.87 -4.59 2.31
N GLY A 96 -8.43 -3.43 1.92
CA GLY A 96 -7.84 -2.12 2.19
C GLY A 96 -7.60 -1.86 3.68
N ILE A 97 -8.53 -2.26 4.54
CA ILE A 97 -8.38 -2.14 6.00
C ILE A 97 -7.31 -3.08 6.53
N VAL A 98 -7.22 -4.32 6.06
CA VAL A 98 -6.18 -5.27 6.49
C VAL A 98 -4.78 -4.73 6.16
N LEU A 99 -4.57 -4.26 4.93
CA LEU A 99 -3.30 -3.66 4.50
C LEU A 99 -3.01 -2.34 5.25
N GLY A 100 -4.03 -1.49 5.41
CA GLY A 100 -3.93 -0.22 6.12
C GLY A 100 -3.60 -0.40 7.60
N ALA A 101 -4.24 -1.34 8.31
CA ALA A 101 -3.95 -1.63 9.71
C ALA A 101 -2.51 -2.17 9.88
N HIS A 102 -2.09 -3.06 8.98
CA HIS A 102 -0.73 -3.61 8.98
C HIS A 102 0.34 -2.52 8.78
N GLN A 103 0.18 -1.65 7.77
CA GLN A 103 1.19 -0.67 7.40
C GLN A 103 1.08 0.66 8.16
N SER A 104 -0.13 1.18 8.34
CA SER A 104 -0.36 2.52 8.90
C SER A 104 -0.29 2.55 10.43
N ILE A 105 -0.50 1.42 11.12
CA ILE A 105 -0.55 1.35 12.59
C ILE A 105 0.44 0.32 13.14
N GLY A 106 0.52 -0.88 12.56
CA GLY A 106 1.38 -1.97 13.05
C GLY A 106 2.89 -1.70 12.94
N PHE A 107 3.31 -0.94 11.92
CA PHE A 107 4.73 -0.77 11.60
C PHE A 107 5.21 0.68 11.47
N LYS A 108 4.31 1.64 11.21
CA LYS A 108 4.66 3.05 10.96
C LYS A 108 5.46 3.70 12.10
N VAL A 109 5.17 3.31 13.35
CA VAL A 109 5.92 3.75 14.55
C VAL A 109 7.39 3.30 14.52
N ARG A 110 7.70 2.16 13.89
CA ARG A 110 9.05 1.57 13.88
C ARG A 110 9.95 2.17 12.78
N ILE A 111 9.40 2.47 11.59
CA ILE A 111 10.15 3.14 10.50
C ILE A 111 10.61 4.54 10.92
N GLN A 112 9.78 5.29 11.64
CA GLN A 112 10.16 6.62 12.13
C GLN A 112 11.15 6.57 13.31
N SER A 113 11.39 5.40 13.92
CA SER A 113 12.12 5.28 15.19
C SER A 113 13.42 4.46 15.14
N THR A 114 13.61 3.49 14.23
CA THR A 114 14.82 2.61 14.28
C THR A 114 15.26 2.02 12.93
N SER A 115 16.59 1.97 12.73
CA SER A 115 17.31 1.57 11.50
C SER A 115 17.50 0.06 11.28
N SER A 116 16.75 -0.83 11.94
CA SER A 116 16.89 -2.29 11.75
C SER A 116 15.60 -3.01 12.08
N ILE A 117 15.04 -3.74 11.11
CA ILE A 117 13.77 -4.44 11.29
C ILE A 117 13.89 -5.87 10.75
N HIS A 118 13.64 -6.84 11.62
CA HIS A 118 13.40 -8.25 11.24
C HIS A 118 11.89 -8.48 11.12
N PHE A 119 11.48 -8.97 9.95
CA PHE A 119 10.08 -9.13 9.49
C PHE A 119 9.30 -10.32 10.12
N TYR A 120 9.97 -11.20 10.86
CA TYR A 120 9.45 -12.54 11.18
C TYR A 120 8.38 -12.63 12.29
N TYR A 121 8.03 -11.55 12.98
CA TYR A 121 7.36 -11.66 14.28
C TYR A 121 5.89 -11.22 14.37
N PHE A 122 5.17 -11.03 13.26
CA PHE A 122 3.78 -10.52 13.32
C PHE A 122 2.67 -11.53 13.02
N PHE A 123 2.98 -12.81 12.77
CA PHE A 123 1.97 -13.84 12.49
C PHE A 123 2.26 -15.19 13.17
N TYR A 124 2.68 -15.15 14.45
CA TYR A 124 2.58 -16.31 15.36
C TYR A 124 1.74 -15.94 16.58
#